data_AF-U6DSN6-F1
#
_entry.id   AF-U6DSN6-F1
#
_cell.length_a   1.000
_cell.length_b   1.000
_cell.length_c   1.000
_cell.angle_alpha   90.00
_cell.angle_beta   90.00
_cell.angle_gamma   90.00
#
_symmetry.space_group_name_H-M   'P 1'
#
loop_
_entity.id
_entity.type
_entity.pdbx_description
1 polymer ?
#
loop_
_entity_poly.entity_id
_entity_poly.type
_entity_poly.pdbx_seq_one_letter_code
_entity_poly.pdbx_strand_id
1 'polypeptide(L)'
;QVLWDGQSQVEVSVPGSYRGQMCGLCGNFNGFAQDDLQGPEGLLLPTEAAFGNSWQVPEGPGPSRPCFKGREVDPCKASGYRARREANARCGVLKSSPFSRCHAVVPPEPFFAACVYDLCACGPGSLADACLCDALEAYASHCRQAGVTPAWRGPTLCVVGCPLDRGFVFDECGPPCPRTCFNQHVPLGELAAHCVRPCVPGCQCPAGLVEHEAHCISPEACPPVQLTGDQPPRPLPSPGQ
;
A
#
# COMPACT_ATOMS: atom_id res chain seq x y z
N GLN A 1 5.19 -8.80 8.47
CA GLN A 1 3.90 -8.58 7.79
C GLN A 1 4.19 -8.11 6.38
N VAL A 2 3.33 -8.46 5.41
CA VAL A 2 3.51 -8.10 4.00
C VAL A 2 2.21 -7.48 3.49
N LEU A 3 2.33 -6.33 2.84
CA LEU A 3 1.24 -5.66 2.14
C LEU A 3 1.57 -5.60 0.66
N TRP A 4 0.58 -5.82 -0.18
CA TRP A 4 0.69 -5.73 -1.62
C TRP A 4 -0.53 -5.02 -2.18
N ASP A 5 -0.30 -4.07 -3.08
CA ASP A 5 -1.33 -3.30 -3.78
C ASP A 5 -2.06 -4.09 -4.89
N GLY A 6 -1.64 -5.34 -5.15
CA GLY A 6 -2.17 -6.15 -6.25
C GLY A 6 -1.50 -5.87 -7.60
N GLN A 7 -0.50 -4.97 -7.64
CA GLN A 7 0.21 -4.57 -8.85
C GLN A 7 1.72 -4.64 -8.65
N SER A 8 2.35 -3.59 -8.12
CA SER A 8 3.81 -3.43 -8.12
C SER A 8 4.39 -3.01 -6.76
N GLN A 9 3.58 -2.46 -5.85
CA GLN A 9 4.03 -2.00 -4.56
C GLN A 9 3.91 -3.11 -3.50
N VAL A 10 5.06 -3.54 -2.97
CA VAL A 10 5.14 -4.45 -1.82
C VAL A 10 5.79 -3.73 -0.64
N GLU A 11 5.14 -3.79 0.52
CA GLU A 11 5.68 -3.26 1.77
C GLU A 11 5.87 -4.40 2.77
N VAL A 12 7.06 -4.48 3.39
CA VAL A 12 7.38 -5.48 4.39
C VAL A 12 7.65 -4.80 5.72
N SER A 13 6.82 -5.11 6.72
CA SER A 13 7.00 -4.59 8.09
C SER A 13 7.51 -5.70 9.00
N VAL A 14 8.62 -5.45 9.68
CA VAL A 14 9.22 -6.38 10.66
C VAL A 14 9.21 -5.76 12.06
N PRO A 15 9.08 -6.58 13.13
CA PRO A 15 9.29 -6.10 14.49
C PRO A 15 10.71 -5.57 14.69
N GLY A 16 10.87 -4.59 15.59
CA GLY A 16 12.19 -4.02 15.93
C GLY A 16 13.20 -5.05 16.46
N SER A 17 12.76 -6.23 16.91
CA SER A 17 13.62 -7.35 17.30
C SER A 17 14.50 -7.90 16.16
N TYR A 18 14.16 -7.61 14.90
CA TYR A 18 14.94 -8.01 13.72
C TYR A 18 16.07 -7.03 13.38
N ARG A 19 16.26 -5.95 14.15
CA ARG A 19 17.30 -4.94 13.91
C ARG A 19 18.68 -5.59 13.79
N GLY A 20 19.36 -5.37 12.66
CA GLY A 20 20.68 -5.94 12.38
C GLY A 20 20.71 -7.45 12.15
N GLN A 21 19.55 -8.10 12.01
CA GLN A 21 19.41 -9.54 11.72
C GLN A 21 18.83 -9.80 10.33
N MET A 22 18.57 -8.74 9.56
CA MET A 22 18.06 -8.83 8.20
C MET A 22 19.19 -8.79 7.19
N CYS A 23 18.88 -9.25 5.98
CA CYS A 23 19.71 -9.10 4.80
C CYS A 23 18.79 -9.17 3.57
N GLY A 24 19.33 -8.87 2.39
CA GLY A 24 18.57 -8.87 1.14
C GLY A 24 18.36 -7.47 0.58
N LEU A 25 17.43 -7.36 -0.37
CA LEU A 25 17.13 -6.10 -1.07
C LEU A 25 16.59 -4.98 -0.17
N CYS A 26 16.06 -5.32 1.02
CA CYS A 26 15.59 -4.36 2.01
C CYS A 26 16.69 -3.95 3.03
N GLY A 27 17.95 -4.31 2.77
CA GLY A 27 19.08 -3.95 3.63
C GLY A 27 19.18 -4.81 4.90
N ASN A 28 19.96 -4.33 5.86
CA ASN A 28 20.26 -5.05 7.10
C ASN A 28 19.44 -4.58 8.31
N PHE A 29 18.61 -3.55 8.12
CA PHE A 29 17.73 -2.96 9.13
C PHE A 29 18.48 -2.51 10.39
N ASN A 30 19.70 -1.98 10.26
CA ASN A 30 20.47 -1.41 11.39
C ASN A 30 20.24 0.11 11.57
N GLY A 31 19.60 0.78 10.61
CA GLY A 31 19.34 2.23 10.62
C GLY A 31 20.41 3.08 9.94
N PHE A 32 21.38 2.48 9.23
CA PHE A 32 22.44 3.15 8.50
C PHE A 32 22.33 2.90 6.99
N ALA A 33 21.54 3.72 6.28
CA ALA A 33 21.26 3.55 4.84
C ALA A 33 22.51 3.44 3.94
N GLN A 34 23.64 4.00 4.38
CA GLN A 34 24.92 3.95 3.66
C GLN A 34 25.55 2.55 3.56
N ASP A 35 25.10 1.59 4.37
CA ASP A 35 25.60 0.21 4.36
C ASP A 35 24.56 -0.80 3.85
N ASP A 36 23.39 -0.37 3.40
CA ASP A 36 22.30 -1.29 3.04
C ASP A 36 22.55 -2.04 1.72
N LEU A 37 23.46 -1.55 0.86
CA LEU A 37 23.84 -2.21 -0.41
C LEU A 37 24.84 -3.37 -0.22
N GLN A 38 24.67 -4.16 0.85
CA GLN A 38 25.49 -5.33 1.14
C GLN A 38 25.00 -6.58 0.38
N GLY A 39 25.90 -7.24 -0.36
CA GLY A 39 25.59 -8.54 -0.96
C GLY A 39 25.54 -9.68 0.07
N PRO A 40 25.24 -10.92 -0.35
CA PRO A 40 25.17 -12.08 0.55
C PRO A 40 26.43 -12.36 1.36
N GLU A 41 27.60 -11.91 0.88
CA GLU A 41 28.89 -12.04 1.56
C GLU A 41 29.16 -10.92 2.60
N GLY A 42 28.21 -10.00 2.79
CA GLY A 42 28.37 -8.82 3.67
C GLY A 42 29.26 -7.72 3.08
N LEU A 43 29.65 -7.84 1.81
CA LEU A 43 30.45 -6.83 1.11
C LEU A 43 29.55 -5.74 0.53
N LEU A 44 29.93 -4.48 0.75
CA LEU A 44 29.25 -3.32 0.16
C LEU A 44 29.52 -3.28 -1.35
N LEU A 45 28.45 -3.20 -2.14
CA LEU A 45 28.53 -3.17 -3.59
C LEU A 45 28.44 -1.74 -4.13
N PRO A 46 29.15 -1.43 -5.23
CA PRO A 46 29.35 -0.05 -5.67
C PRO A 46 28.14 0.56 -6.41
N THR A 47 27.19 -0.27 -6.86
CA THR A 47 26.03 0.19 -7.63
C THR A 47 24.77 -0.60 -7.26
N GLU A 48 23.60 -0.01 -7.49
CA GLU A 48 22.30 -0.62 -7.21
C GLU A 48 22.05 -1.88 -8.05
N ALA A 49 22.43 -1.86 -9.34
CA ALA A 49 22.34 -3.02 -10.21
C ALA A 49 23.29 -4.14 -9.75
N ALA A 50 24.52 -3.82 -9.32
CA ALA A 50 25.43 -4.82 -8.78
C ALA A 50 24.86 -5.47 -7.50
N PHE A 51 24.31 -4.64 -6.60
CA PHE A 51 23.61 -5.08 -5.40
C PHE A 51 22.41 -5.98 -5.71
N GLY A 52 21.48 -5.52 -6.54
CA GLY A 52 20.28 -6.29 -6.90
C GLY A 52 20.62 -7.64 -7.56
N ASN A 53 21.61 -7.65 -8.45
CA ASN A 53 22.07 -8.88 -9.10
C ASN A 53 22.73 -9.86 -8.13
N SER A 54 23.33 -9.40 -7.04
CA SER A 54 23.97 -10.28 -6.05
C SER A 54 22.97 -11.11 -5.23
N TRP A 55 21.72 -10.64 -5.15
CA TRP A 55 20.62 -11.31 -4.44
C TRP A 55 19.73 -12.17 -5.35
N GLN A 56 20.16 -12.40 -6.59
CA GLN A 56 19.43 -13.24 -7.53
C GLN A 56 19.38 -14.69 -7.05
N VAL A 57 18.17 -15.24 -6.93
CA VAL A 57 17.97 -16.66 -6.62
C VAL A 57 18.00 -17.50 -7.90
N PRO A 58 18.58 -18.71 -7.89
CA PRO A 58 18.51 -19.63 -9.04
C PRO A 58 17.07 -19.91 -9.44
N GLU A 59 16.83 -20.11 -10.74
CA GLU A 59 15.49 -20.43 -11.24
C GLU A 59 14.96 -21.73 -10.61
N GLY A 60 13.78 -21.65 -9.99
CA GLY A 60 13.09 -22.81 -9.45
C GLY A 60 12.46 -23.67 -10.55
N PRO A 61 12.02 -24.90 -10.24
CA PRO A 61 11.36 -25.79 -11.18
C PRO A 61 9.94 -25.27 -11.49
N GLY A 62 9.85 -24.36 -12.45
CA GLY A 62 8.60 -23.81 -12.97
C GLY A 62 8.84 -23.18 -14.33
N PRO A 63 7.77 -22.90 -15.10
CA PRO A 63 7.88 -22.17 -16.36
C PRO A 63 8.24 -20.71 -16.07
N SER A 64 9.49 -20.47 -15.68
CA SER A 64 10.02 -19.14 -15.38
C SER A 64 10.73 -18.61 -16.61
N ARG A 65 10.47 -17.33 -16.91
CA ARG A 65 11.27 -16.59 -17.90
C ARG A 65 12.70 -16.44 -17.38
N PRO A 66 13.72 -16.52 -18.25
CA PRO A 66 15.10 -16.26 -17.87
C PRO A 66 15.22 -14.98 -17.04
N CYS A 67 15.78 -15.08 -15.83
CA CYS A 67 16.07 -13.95 -14.98
C CYS A 67 17.36 -13.26 -15.44
N PHE A 68 17.22 -12.16 -16.18
CA PHE A 68 18.35 -11.40 -16.69
C PHE A 68 18.96 -10.49 -15.63
N LYS A 69 20.28 -10.29 -15.70
CA LYS A 69 20.96 -9.31 -14.85
C LYS A 69 20.41 -7.90 -15.11
N GLY A 70 20.07 -7.20 -14.05
CA GLY A 70 19.77 -5.78 -14.05
C GLY A 70 21.00 -4.97 -14.49
N ARG A 71 20.75 -3.80 -15.05
CA ARG A 71 21.77 -2.84 -15.48
C ARG A 71 21.42 -1.49 -14.90
N GLU A 72 22.43 -0.65 -14.73
CA GLU A 72 22.21 0.76 -14.39
C GLU A 72 21.45 1.45 -15.52
N VAL A 73 20.36 2.12 -15.18
CA VAL A 73 19.52 2.86 -16.13
C VAL A 73 19.24 4.23 -15.54
N ASP A 74 19.39 5.27 -16.37
CA ASP A 74 18.85 6.60 -16.08
C ASP A 74 17.77 6.88 -17.15
N PRO A 75 16.49 6.61 -16.84
CA PRO A 75 15.38 6.82 -17.76
C PRO A 75 15.30 8.26 -18.22
N CYS A 76 15.56 9.23 -17.33
CA CYS A 76 15.50 10.64 -17.68
C CYS A 76 16.61 11.07 -18.64
N LYS A 77 17.80 10.46 -18.55
CA LYS A 77 18.87 10.65 -19.53
C LYS A 77 18.49 10.06 -20.90
N ALA A 78 17.86 8.89 -20.92
CA ALA A 78 17.41 8.24 -22.14
C ALA A 78 16.24 8.99 -22.82
N SER A 79 15.27 9.48 -22.04
CA SER A 79 14.10 10.23 -22.52
C SER A 79 14.40 11.69 -22.87
N GLY A 80 15.53 12.22 -22.41
CA GLY A 80 16.00 13.57 -22.69
C GLY A 80 15.43 14.68 -21.80
N TYR A 81 15.97 15.89 -21.98
CA TYR A 81 15.71 17.06 -21.12
C TYR A 81 14.23 17.43 -21.00
N ARG A 82 13.46 17.35 -22.09
CA ARG A 82 12.04 17.72 -22.09
C ARG A 82 11.22 16.84 -21.15
N ALA A 83 11.39 15.53 -21.24
CA ALA A 83 10.70 14.56 -20.38
C ALA A 83 11.09 14.76 -18.92
N ARG A 84 12.38 14.97 -18.63
CA ARG A 84 12.86 15.30 -17.28
C ARG A 84 12.20 16.58 -16.74
N ARG A 85 12.12 17.64 -17.53
CA ARG A 85 11.49 18.91 -17.12
C ARG A 85 10.00 18.73 -16.81
N GLU A 86 9.29 17.96 -17.62
CA GLU A 86 7.87 17.65 -17.42
C GLU A 86 7.65 16.79 -16.16
N ALA A 87 8.47 15.75 -15.98
CA ALA A 87 8.46 14.91 -14.78
C ALA A 87 8.70 15.74 -13.51
N ASN A 88 9.70 16.65 -13.51
CA ASN A 88 9.95 17.57 -12.39
C ASN A 88 8.73 18.45 -12.08
N ALA A 89 8.05 18.97 -13.10
CA ALA A 89 6.87 19.81 -12.90
C ALA A 89 5.71 19.01 -12.30
N ARG A 90 5.44 17.81 -12.83
CA ARG A 90 4.33 16.94 -12.37
C ARG A 90 4.58 16.39 -10.96
N CYS A 91 5.80 15.96 -10.66
CA CYS A 91 6.19 15.51 -9.31
C CYS A 91 6.24 16.65 -8.28
N GLY A 92 6.17 17.91 -8.71
CA GLY A 92 6.15 19.09 -7.83
C GLY A 92 5.03 19.07 -6.79
N VAL A 93 3.95 18.32 -7.03
CA VAL A 93 2.85 18.13 -6.07
C VAL A 93 3.33 17.56 -4.73
N LEU A 94 4.32 16.67 -4.72
CA LEU A 94 4.89 16.10 -3.48
C LEU A 94 5.46 17.18 -2.54
N LYS A 95 5.88 18.31 -3.10
CA LYS A 95 6.47 19.45 -2.39
C LYS A 95 5.51 20.63 -2.22
N SER A 96 4.23 20.47 -2.58
CA SER A 96 3.24 21.54 -2.50
C SER A 96 2.37 21.43 -1.24
N SER A 97 1.37 22.32 -1.12
CA SER A 97 0.55 22.48 0.09
C SER A 97 -0.23 21.25 0.55
N PRO A 98 -0.74 20.33 -0.30
CA PRO A 98 -1.46 19.14 0.16
C PRO A 98 -0.64 18.25 1.09
N PHE A 99 0.68 18.25 0.92
CA PHE A 99 1.62 17.46 1.71
C PHE A 99 2.39 18.28 2.75
N SER A 100 2.17 19.60 2.85
CA SER A 100 2.95 20.50 3.72
C SER A 100 3.06 20.04 5.18
N ARG A 101 1.98 19.49 5.75
CA ARG A 101 1.99 18.95 7.13
C ARG A 101 2.84 17.69 7.24
N CYS A 102 2.89 16.88 6.19
CA CYS A 102 3.67 15.66 6.16
C CYS A 102 5.17 15.92 6.03
N HIS A 103 5.57 17.03 5.39
CA HIS A 103 6.99 17.39 5.20
C HIS A 103 7.78 17.46 6.52
N ALA A 104 7.10 17.74 7.64
CA ALA A 104 7.72 17.77 8.96
C ALA A 104 8.06 16.39 9.55
N VAL A 105 7.40 15.33 9.07
CA VAL A 105 7.51 13.96 9.61
C VAL A 105 8.06 12.96 8.60
N VAL A 106 7.91 13.23 7.29
CA VAL A 106 8.48 12.43 6.20
C VAL A 106 9.12 13.39 5.19
N PRO A 107 10.43 13.27 4.91
CA PRO A 107 11.09 14.09 3.90
C PRO A 107 10.58 13.78 2.48
N PRO A 108 10.18 14.77 1.67
CA PRO A 108 9.68 14.54 0.31
C PRO A 108 10.77 14.24 -0.72
N GLU A 109 12.04 14.51 -0.45
CA GLU A 109 13.13 14.45 -1.44
C GLU A 109 13.31 13.07 -2.09
N PRO A 110 13.35 11.95 -1.34
CA PRO A 110 13.48 10.62 -1.94
C PRO A 110 12.28 10.27 -2.83
N PHE A 111 11.06 10.58 -2.37
CA PHE A 111 9.83 10.34 -3.12
C PHE A 111 9.75 11.20 -4.39
N PHE A 112 10.22 12.45 -4.32
CA PHE A 112 10.30 13.34 -5.48
C PHE A 112 11.29 12.81 -6.52
N ALA A 113 12.46 12.34 -6.09
CA ALA A 113 13.45 11.76 -6.99
C ALA A 113 12.92 10.48 -7.67
N ALA A 114 12.30 9.58 -6.89
CA ALA A 114 11.66 8.36 -7.39
C ALA A 114 10.53 8.69 -8.40
N CYS A 115 9.63 9.61 -8.06
CA CYS A 115 8.59 10.09 -8.96
C CYS A 115 9.16 10.57 -10.31
N VAL A 116 10.22 11.39 -10.28
CA VAL A 116 10.83 11.90 -11.52
C VAL A 116 11.41 10.76 -12.36
N TYR A 117 12.08 9.80 -11.71
CA TYR A 117 12.61 8.61 -12.36
C TYR A 117 11.49 7.79 -13.03
N ASP A 118 10.41 7.50 -12.30
CA ASP A 118 9.29 6.69 -12.78
C ASP A 118 8.56 7.38 -13.93
N LEU A 119 8.29 8.68 -13.84
CA LEU A 119 7.66 9.41 -14.95
C LEU A 119 8.52 9.43 -16.22
N CYS A 120 9.84 9.49 -16.09
CA CYS A 120 10.73 9.36 -17.24
C CYS A 120 10.72 7.93 -17.83
N ALA A 121 10.53 6.91 -17.00
CA ALA A 121 10.48 5.50 -17.42
C ALA A 121 9.14 5.11 -18.05
N CYS A 122 8.03 5.66 -17.55
CA CYS A 122 6.67 5.33 -18.01
C CYS A 122 6.35 5.89 -19.40
N GLY A 123 7.12 6.87 -19.89
CA GLY A 123 6.85 7.52 -21.17
C GLY A 123 5.59 8.40 -21.13
N PRO A 124 5.16 8.97 -22.27
CA PRO A 124 4.05 9.93 -22.32
C PRO A 124 2.66 9.27 -22.29
N GLY A 125 1.63 10.05 -21.94
CA GLY A 125 0.22 9.63 -22.04
C GLY A 125 -0.38 9.10 -20.74
N SER A 126 -1.45 8.30 -20.85
CA SER A 126 -2.22 7.78 -19.69
C SER A 126 -1.38 6.95 -18.71
N LEU A 127 -0.33 6.29 -19.20
CA LEU A 127 0.60 5.55 -18.36
C LEU A 127 1.40 6.48 -17.42
N ALA A 128 1.67 7.71 -17.86
CA ALA A 128 2.35 8.71 -17.07
C ALA A 128 1.47 9.26 -15.94
N ASP A 129 0.14 9.24 -16.09
CA ASP A 129 -0.79 9.61 -15.02
C ASP A 129 -0.88 8.52 -13.97
N ALA A 130 -0.95 7.25 -14.38
CA ALA A 130 -0.88 6.12 -13.46
C ALA A 130 0.40 6.15 -12.59
N CYS A 131 1.57 6.27 -13.22
CA CYS A 131 2.84 6.32 -12.48
C CYS A 131 2.94 7.53 -11.54
N LEU A 132 2.38 8.69 -11.92
CA LEU A 132 2.30 9.83 -11.02
C LEU A 132 1.42 9.51 -9.80
N CYS A 133 0.26 8.89 -10.03
CA CYS A 133 -0.66 8.55 -8.94
C CYS A 133 -0.07 7.51 -7.99
N ASP A 134 0.67 6.52 -8.49
CA ASP A 134 1.36 5.53 -7.68
C ASP A 134 2.44 6.19 -6.81
N ALA A 135 3.23 7.11 -7.38
CA ALA A 135 4.25 7.84 -6.63
C ALA A 135 3.65 8.77 -5.56
N LEU A 136 2.54 9.45 -5.86
CA LEU A 136 1.82 10.29 -4.91
C LEU A 136 1.19 9.46 -3.78
N GLU A 137 0.61 8.30 -4.11
CA GLU A 137 0.04 7.36 -3.15
C GLU A 137 1.12 6.77 -2.23
N ALA A 138 2.29 6.41 -2.77
CA ALA A 138 3.41 5.94 -1.98
C ALA A 138 3.83 6.97 -0.92
N TYR A 139 3.90 8.26 -1.28
CA TYR A 139 4.21 9.29 -0.31
C TYR A 139 3.08 9.52 0.71
N ALA A 140 1.83 9.60 0.25
CA ALA A 140 0.66 9.72 1.12
C ALA A 140 0.56 8.55 2.13
N SER A 141 0.92 7.35 1.70
CA SER A 141 1.02 6.14 2.52
C SER A 141 2.00 6.31 3.68
N HIS A 142 3.20 6.83 3.43
CA HIS A 142 4.17 7.13 4.49
C HIS A 142 3.70 8.25 5.41
N CYS A 143 3.03 9.28 4.86
CA CYS A 143 2.41 10.33 5.67
C CYS A 143 1.39 9.76 6.67
N ARG A 144 0.50 8.87 6.21
CA ARG A 144 -0.52 8.25 7.06
C ARG A 144 0.09 7.37 8.15
N GLN A 145 1.18 6.65 7.84
CA GLN A 145 1.95 5.90 8.84
C GLN A 145 2.56 6.82 9.90
N ALA A 146 3.01 8.01 9.50
CA ALA A 146 3.51 9.04 10.41
C ALA A 146 2.39 9.84 11.10
N GLY A 147 1.12 9.45 10.95
CA GLY A 147 -0.02 10.07 11.61
C GLY A 147 -0.59 11.31 10.93
N VAL A 148 -0.21 11.58 9.67
CA VAL A 148 -0.71 12.71 8.88
C VAL A 148 -1.48 12.21 7.66
N THR A 149 -2.75 12.59 7.53
CA THR A 149 -3.58 12.25 6.36
C THR A 149 -3.62 13.43 5.37
N PRO A 150 -2.85 13.40 4.27
CA PRO A 150 -2.91 14.44 3.26
C PRO A 150 -4.18 14.29 2.41
N ALA A 151 -4.82 15.42 2.09
CA ALA A 151 -5.90 15.48 1.12
C ALA A 151 -5.33 15.96 -0.22
N TRP A 152 -4.90 15.02 -1.05
CA TRP A 152 -4.11 15.29 -2.25
C TRP A 152 -4.79 14.87 -3.56
N ARG A 153 -5.71 13.90 -3.50
CA ARG A 153 -6.57 13.56 -4.64
C ARG A 153 -7.58 14.66 -4.88
N GLY A 154 -7.96 14.83 -6.13
CA GLY A 154 -8.95 15.83 -6.52
C GLY A 154 -9.65 15.48 -7.82
N PRO A 155 -10.64 16.28 -8.26
CA PRO A 155 -11.44 16.00 -9.46
C PRO A 155 -10.66 15.87 -10.76
N THR A 156 -9.41 16.34 -10.78
CA THR A 156 -8.51 16.34 -11.94
C THR A 156 -7.18 15.63 -11.70
N LEU A 157 -6.93 15.16 -10.46
CA LEU A 157 -5.68 14.50 -10.08
C LEU A 157 -5.99 13.20 -9.35
N CYS A 158 -5.64 12.08 -9.99
CA CYS A 158 -5.74 10.75 -9.40
C CYS A 158 -7.14 10.44 -8.85
N VAL A 159 -8.15 10.74 -9.69
CA VAL A 159 -9.58 10.59 -9.39
C VAL A 159 -9.88 9.15 -9.02
N VAL A 160 -10.59 8.96 -7.91
CA VAL A 160 -11.10 7.65 -7.49
C VAL A 160 -12.63 7.69 -7.55
N GLY A 161 -13.21 6.70 -8.21
CA GLY A 161 -14.66 6.50 -8.25
C GLY A 161 -15.09 5.52 -7.17
N CYS A 162 -16.13 5.86 -6.41
CA CYS A 162 -16.79 4.95 -5.48
C CYS A 162 -18.24 4.68 -5.90
N PRO A 163 -18.79 3.48 -5.61
CA PRO A 163 -20.20 3.16 -5.84
C PRO A 163 -21.12 3.96 -4.91
N LEU A 164 -21.38 5.22 -5.26
CA LEU A 164 -22.25 6.12 -4.49
C LEU A 164 -23.69 5.60 -4.42
N ASP A 165 -24.15 4.93 -5.49
CA ASP A 165 -25.45 4.26 -5.58
C ASP A 165 -25.62 3.15 -4.54
N ARG A 166 -24.51 2.59 -4.06
CA ARG A 166 -24.45 1.58 -3.00
C ARG A 166 -24.04 2.13 -1.64
N GLY A 167 -23.93 3.45 -1.52
CA GLY A 167 -23.65 4.16 -0.27
C GLY A 167 -22.18 4.27 0.12
N PHE A 168 -21.23 3.87 -0.74
CA PHE A 168 -19.80 4.01 -0.43
C PHE A 168 -19.31 5.43 -0.69
N VAL A 169 -18.38 5.90 0.14
CA VAL A 169 -17.70 7.19 -0.02
C VAL A 169 -16.20 6.98 0.05
N PHE A 170 -15.44 7.72 -0.75
CA PHE A 170 -13.98 7.64 -0.69
C PHE A 170 -13.46 8.28 0.60
N ASP A 171 -12.62 7.55 1.31
CA ASP A 171 -11.89 8.02 2.48
C ASP A 171 -10.38 7.84 2.23
N GLU A 172 -9.58 8.90 2.42
CA GLU A 172 -8.12 8.85 2.32
C GLU A 172 -7.48 8.03 3.45
N CYS A 173 -8.19 7.85 4.57
CA CYS A 173 -7.68 7.21 5.76
C CYS A 173 -8.83 6.60 6.57
N GLY A 174 -9.58 5.68 5.96
CA GLY A 174 -10.60 4.94 6.70
C GLY A 174 -10.07 3.63 7.29
N PRO A 175 -10.91 2.92 8.07
CA PRO A 175 -10.52 1.70 8.77
C PRO A 175 -9.88 0.64 7.86
N PRO A 176 -8.71 0.09 8.24
CA PRO A 176 -8.03 -0.97 7.50
C PRO A 176 -8.80 -2.30 7.50
N CYS A 177 -9.68 -2.49 8.49
CA CYS A 177 -10.62 -3.60 8.56
C CYS A 177 -12.04 -3.02 8.57
N PRO A 178 -12.73 -3.02 7.42
CA PRO A 178 -14.06 -2.47 7.29
C PRO A 178 -15.07 -3.14 8.23
N ARG A 179 -16.06 -2.34 8.66
CA ARG A 179 -17.20 -2.83 9.44
C ARG A 179 -18.21 -3.50 8.52
N THR A 180 -18.55 -4.74 8.82
CA THR A 180 -19.53 -5.54 8.08
C THR A 180 -20.59 -6.07 9.03
N CYS A 181 -21.72 -6.53 8.49
CA CYS A 181 -22.74 -7.20 9.30
C CYS A 181 -22.21 -8.40 10.11
N PHE A 182 -21.13 -9.03 9.63
CA PHE A 182 -20.53 -10.21 10.27
C PHE A 182 -19.63 -9.85 11.46
N ASN A 183 -19.02 -8.66 11.48
CA ASN A 183 -18.09 -8.25 12.53
C ASN A 183 -18.58 -7.07 13.39
N GLN A 184 -19.80 -6.57 13.15
CA GLN A 184 -20.35 -5.42 13.87
C GLN A 184 -20.41 -5.59 15.40
N HIS A 185 -20.51 -6.82 15.89
CA HIS A 185 -20.55 -7.15 17.32
C HIS A 185 -19.15 -7.13 17.99
N VAL A 186 -18.08 -7.21 17.21
CA VAL A 186 -16.70 -7.17 17.71
C VAL A 186 -16.37 -5.74 18.13
N PRO A 187 -15.76 -5.47 19.30
CA PRO A 187 -15.33 -4.12 19.67
C PRO A 187 -14.33 -3.52 18.66
N LEU A 188 -14.38 -2.20 18.42
CA LEU A 188 -13.51 -1.54 17.43
C LEU A 188 -12.02 -1.74 17.71
N GLY A 189 -11.62 -1.70 18.98
CA GLY A 189 -10.22 -1.90 19.37
C GLY A 189 -9.71 -3.31 19.03
N GLU A 190 -10.54 -4.34 19.20
CA GLU A 190 -10.17 -5.72 18.89
C GLU A 190 -10.11 -5.96 17.38
N LEU A 191 -11.06 -5.40 16.62
CA LEU A 191 -11.03 -5.47 15.17
C LEU A 191 -9.78 -4.79 14.62
N ALA A 192 -9.49 -3.57 15.09
CA ALA A 192 -8.33 -2.78 14.68
C ALA A 192 -6.98 -3.41 15.07
N ALA A 193 -6.92 -4.13 16.19
CA ALA A 193 -5.68 -4.78 16.67
C ALA A 193 -5.14 -5.85 15.71
N HIS A 194 -5.99 -6.41 14.86
CA HIS A 194 -5.61 -7.40 13.86
C HIS A 194 -5.25 -6.78 12.49
N CYS A 195 -5.37 -5.46 12.37
CA CYS A 195 -5.10 -4.75 11.13
C CYS A 195 -3.67 -4.18 11.12
N VAL A 196 -3.04 -4.23 9.96
CA VAL A 196 -1.61 -3.90 9.79
C VAL A 196 -1.34 -2.39 9.79
N ARG A 197 -2.29 -1.61 9.26
CA ARG A 197 -2.11 -0.19 8.99
C ARG A 197 -2.96 0.66 9.93
N PRO A 198 -2.53 1.88 10.29
CA PRO A 198 -3.38 2.81 11.02
C PRO A 198 -4.70 3.07 10.28
N CYS A 199 -4.60 3.23 8.95
CA CYS A 199 -5.71 3.39 8.03
C CYS A 199 -5.26 3.10 6.60
N VAL A 200 -6.25 2.91 5.71
CA VAL A 200 -6.03 2.69 4.27
C VAL A 200 -6.97 3.57 3.45
N PRO A 201 -6.52 4.10 2.31
CA PRO A 201 -7.40 4.83 1.40
C PRO A 201 -8.32 3.83 0.68
N GLY A 202 -9.58 4.22 0.46
CA GLY A 202 -10.51 3.37 -0.27
C GLY A 202 -11.95 3.84 -0.21
N CYS A 203 -12.82 3.14 -0.93
CA CYS A 203 -14.26 3.32 -0.85
C CYS A 203 -14.79 2.63 0.39
N GLN A 204 -15.42 3.37 1.30
CA GLN A 204 -15.84 2.89 2.60
C GLN A 204 -17.28 3.25 2.88
N CYS A 205 -17.94 2.45 3.73
CA CYS A 205 -19.21 2.84 4.27
C CYS A 205 -19.04 4.04 5.22
N PRO A 206 -19.86 5.09 5.08
CA PRO A 206 -19.88 6.22 6.00
C PRO A 206 -20.04 5.79 7.46
N ALA A 207 -19.55 6.63 8.37
CA ALA A 207 -19.68 6.39 9.80
C ALA A 207 -21.13 6.09 10.20
N GLY A 208 -21.32 5.00 10.95
CA GLY A 208 -22.64 4.52 11.39
C GLY A 208 -23.27 3.47 10.47
N LEU A 209 -22.71 3.22 9.28
CA LEU A 209 -23.16 2.15 8.38
C LEU A 209 -22.18 0.97 8.41
N VAL A 210 -22.67 -0.18 7.97
CA VAL A 210 -21.89 -1.41 7.81
C VAL A 210 -22.04 -1.96 6.40
N GLU A 211 -21.01 -2.64 5.92
CA GLU A 211 -21.05 -3.31 4.63
C GLU A 211 -21.79 -4.65 4.72
N HIS A 212 -22.70 -4.87 3.77
CA HIS A 212 -23.34 -6.15 3.52
C HIS A 212 -23.62 -6.31 2.03
N GLU A 213 -23.19 -7.43 1.43
CA GLU A 213 -23.39 -7.73 0.01
C GLU A 213 -23.06 -6.54 -0.93
N ALA A 214 -21.90 -5.90 -0.68
CA ALA A 214 -21.43 -4.73 -1.42
C ALA A 214 -22.40 -3.53 -1.40
N HIS A 215 -23.13 -3.34 -0.30
CA HIS A 215 -23.94 -2.15 0.01
C HIS A 215 -23.68 -1.67 1.43
N CYS A 216 -23.76 -0.37 1.64
CA CYS A 216 -23.72 0.23 2.96
C CYS A 216 -25.13 0.33 3.52
N ILE A 217 -25.40 -0.41 4.61
CA ILE A 217 -26.71 -0.49 5.24
C ILE A 217 -26.63 -0.13 6.73
N SER A 218 -27.79 0.14 7.32
CA SER A 218 -27.91 0.34 8.77
C SER A 218 -27.57 -0.96 9.51
N PRO A 219 -26.87 -0.93 10.65
CA PRO A 219 -26.57 -2.11 11.48
C PRO A 219 -27.81 -2.96 11.80
N GLU A 220 -28.96 -2.32 12.01
CA GLU A 220 -30.24 -2.95 12.33
C GLU A 220 -30.86 -3.72 11.15
N ALA A 221 -30.42 -3.42 9.93
CA ALA A 221 -30.86 -4.10 8.71
C ALA A 221 -30.01 -5.35 8.38
N CYS A 222 -29.01 -5.66 9.20
CA CYS A 222 -28.20 -6.85 9.01
C CYS A 222 -29.02 -8.15 9.17
N PRO A 223 -28.75 -9.18 8.34
CA PRO A 223 -29.39 -10.47 8.54
C PRO A 223 -28.96 -11.07 9.89
N PRO A 224 -29.80 -11.90 10.52
CA PRO A 224 -29.44 -12.63 11.72
C PRO A 224 -28.21 -13.50 11.45
N VAL A 225 -27.09 -13.20 12.11
CA VAL A 225 -25.89 -14.04 12.04
C VAL A 225 -26.14 -15.24 12.94
N GLN A 226 -26.41 -16.42 12.36
CA GLN A 226 -26.36 -17.66 13.13
C GLN A 226 -24.89 -17.95 13.46
N LEU A 227 -24.45 -17.54 14.65
CA LEU A 227 -23.18 -18.02 15.19
C LEU A 227 -23.31 -19.55 15.33
N THR A 228 -22.42 -20.29 14.69
CA THR A 228 -22.41 -21.77 14.60
C THR A 228 -22.32 -22.51 15.96
N GLY A 229 -22.44 -21.80 17.08
CA GLY A 229 -22.47 -22.34 18.44
C GLY A 229 -23.86 -22.46 19.08
N ASP A 230 -24.89 -21.80 18.55
CA ASP A 230 -26.25 -21.82 19.15
C ASP A 230 -27.23 -22.63 18.31
N GLN A 231 -26.96 -23.93 18.11
CA GLN A 231 -28.06 -24.84 17.80
C GLN A 231 -28.84 -25.11 19.09
N PRO A 232 -30.11 -24.69 19.22
CA PRO A 232 -30.96 -25.16 20.30
C PRO A 232 -31.04 -26.70 20.21
N PRO A 233 -31.00 -27.42 21.34
CA PRO A 233 -31.06 -28.88 21.33
C PRO A 233 -32.33 -29.32 20.58
N ARG A 234 -32.16 -30.19 19.57
CA ARG A 234 -33.29 -30.81 18.87
C ARG A 234 -34.20 -31.47 19.92
N PRO A 235 -35.52 -31.22 19.90
CA PRO A 235 -36.44 -31.96 20.75
C PRO A 235 -36.31 -33.45 20.41
N LEU A 236 -36.08 -34.28 21.43
CA LEU A 236 -36.20 -35.73 21.33
C LEU A 236 -37.62 -36.07 20.88
N PRO A 237 -37.82 -36.97 19.91
CA PRO A 237 -39.16 -37.41 19.54
C PRO A 237 -39.79 -38.13 20.73
N SER A 238 -40.98 -37.68 21.13
CA SER A 238 -41.79 -38.34 22.16
C SER A 238 -42.11 -39.78 21.73
N PRO A 239 -42.03 -40.76 22.64
CA PRO A 239 -42.37 -42.13 22.30
C PRO A 239 -43.89 -42.28 22.17
N GLY A 240 -44.33 -42.61 20.95
CA GLY A 240 -45.52 -43.42 20.67
C GLY A 240 -46.90 -42.78 20.84
N GLN A 241 -47.62 -42.69 19.72
CA GLN A 241 -48.96 -43.28 19.55
C GLN A 241 -49.15 -43.69 18.09
#